data_AF-A0A7S2A090-F1
#
_entry.id   AF-A0A7S2A090-F1
#
_cell.length_a   1.000
_cell.length_b   1.000
_cell.length_c   1.000
_cell.angle_alpha   90.00
_cell.angle_beta   90.00
_cell.angle_gamma   90.00
#
_symmetry.space_group_name_H-M   'P 1'
#
loop_
_entity.id
_entity.type
_entity.pdbx_description
1 polymer ?
#
loop_
_entity_poly.entity_id
_entity_poly.type
_entity_poly.pdbx_seq_one_letter_code
_entity_poly.pdbx_strand_id
1 'polypeptide(L)'
;DRVPTMGNSPSDQNGEGGENHHDPFAIDDKFDGIDTLGYRVLGVQPDSPASAAGLVSFFDFLVGCDGRMLLGRSVDDDGNDLPEDSEEWDDVDFPALLRDSVGRELEMLVWNIKSQTQRLVTLTPSNAWGGTGLLGVTIRLDDYAEADERLVRVLSVEHGSPAAIAGLEPDDDYLLGTASVSFRNDSDLASVLRDNADRVVELYVYNTKSDVVRVVALMPTLSWGGR
;
A
#
# COMPACT_ATOMS: atom_id res chain seq x y z
N ASP A 1 -58.75 -15.50 45.93
CA ASP A 1 -58.93 -16.83 45.34
C ASP A 1 -58.54 -16.85 43.87
N ARG A 2 -57.63 -17.79 43.56
CA ARG A 2 -57.24 -18.45 42.30
C ARG A 2 -57.43 -17.74 40.94
N VAL A 3 -56.27 -17.47 40.35
CA VAL A 3 -55.96 -17.41 38.91
C VAL A 3 -56.36 -18.71 38.18
N PRO A 4 -56.76 -18.63 36.89
CA PRO A 4 -56.51 -19.69 35.92
C PRO A 4 -55.56 -19.26 34.78
N THR A 5 -54.93 -20.27 34.23
CA THR A 5 -53.70 -20.37 33.44
C THR A 5 -53.88 -20.35 31.92
N MET A 6 -52.81 -19.90 31.25
CA MET A 6 -52.22 -20.37 29.97
C MET A 6 -52.95 -20.22 28.63
N GLY A 7 -52.17 -19.78 27.61
CA GLY A 7 -52.37 -20.24 26.23
C GLY A 7 -51.93 -19.28 25.11
N ASN A 8 -50.69 -19.45 24.64
CA ASN A 8 -50.12 -19.26 23.27
C ASN A 8 -50.60 -18.15 22.29
N SER A 9 -49.59 -17.44 21.75
CA SER A 9 -49.50 -16.64 20.49
C SER A 9 -49.84 -17.46 19.21
N PRO A 10 -49.73 -16.95 17.95
CA PRO A 10 -49.41 -15.59 17.43
C PRO A 10 -50.33 -15.11 16.28
N SER A 11 -50.13 -13.88 15.76
CA SER A 11 -50.64 -13.47 14.43
C SER A 11 -49.72 -12.42 13.81
N ASP A 12 -49.12 -12.80 12.69
CA ASP A 12 -48.30 -12.01 11.75
C ASP A 12 -49.01 -10.76 11.23
N GLN A 13 -48.24 -9.69 10.96
CA GLN A 13 -48.36 -8.87 9.74
C GLN A 13 -46.98 -8.31 9.31
N ASN A 14 -46.57 -8.73 8.10
CA ASN A 14 -45.77 -8.07 7.05
C ASN A 14 -45.35 -6.60 7.31
N GLY A 15 -44.17 -6.12 6.94
CA GLY A 15 -43.31 -6.52 5.83
C GLY A 15 -43.01 -5.26 5.02
N GLU A 16 -41.80 -4.71 5.17
CA GLU A 16 -41.25 -3.72 4.23
C GLU A 16 -39.90 -4.26 3.76
N GLY A 17 -39.90 -4.75 2.52
CA GLY A 17 -38.68 -5.12 1.81
C GLY A 17 -37.95 -3.85 1.40
N GLY A 18 -36.89 -3.52 2.13
CA GLY A 18 -35.82 -2.69 1.59
C GLY A 18 -35.03 -3.54 0.61
N GLU A 19 -35.04 -3.17 -0.66
CA GLU A 19 -34.12 -3.73 -1.65
C GLU A 19 -32.69 -3.38 -1.22
N ASN A 20 -32.01 -4.36 -0.63
CA ASN A 20 -30.58 -4.31 -0.38
C ASN A 20 -29.89 -4.06 -1.72
N HIS A 21 -29.48 -2.82 -1.95
CA HIS A 21 -28.51 -2.49 -2.98
C HIS A 21 -27.19 -3.13 -2.54
N HIS A 22 -27.00 -4.39 -2.90
CA HIS A 22 -25.71 -5.06 -2.82
C HIS A 22 -24.82 -4.39 -3.84
N ASP A 23 -24.04 -3.41 -3.40
CA ASP A 23 -22.92 -2.92 -4.18
C ASP A 23 -21.92 -4.07 -4.27
N PRO A 24 -21.69 -4.66 -5.47
CA PRO A 24 -20.78 -5.78 -5.64
C PRO A 24 -19.31 -5.41 -5.37
N PHE A 25 -19.04 -4.13 -5.05
CA PHE A 25 -17.72 -3.62 -4.66
C PHE A 25 -17.68 -3.08 -3.23
N ALA A 26 -18.78 -3.14 -2.48
CA ALA A 26 -18.75 -2.85 -1.04
C ALA A 26 -18.10 -4.03 -0.31
N ILE A 27 -16.94 -3.78 0.29
CA ILE A 27 -16.28 -4.71 1.18
C ILE A 27 -17.15 -4.81 2.43
N ASP A 28 -17.80 -5.97 2.59
CA ASP A 28 -18.61 -6.37 3.75
C ASP A 28 -17.76 -6.23 5.03
N ASP A 29 -18.38 -5.98 6.19
CA ASP A 29 -17.71 -5.85 7.52
C ASP A 29 -17.06 -7.19 8.00
N LYS A 30 -16.56 -8.01 7.07
CA LYS A 30 -16.04 -9.38 7.24
C LYS A 30 -14.52 -9.50 7.03
N PHE A 31 -13.81 -8.38 6.97
CA PHE A 31 -12.40 -8.34 6.61
C PHE A 31 -11.53 -7.60 7.63
N ASP A 32 -11.83 -7.79 8.91
CA ASP A 32 -11.02 -7.25 10.00
C ASP A 32 -9.93 -8.28 10.35
N GLY A 33 -8.75 -8.15 9.73
CA GLY A 33 -7.60 -8.99 10.08
C GLY A 33 -6.50 -9.06 9.03
N ILE A 34 -6.82 -9.40 7.77
CA ILE A 34 -5.82 -9.63 6.70
C ILE A 34 -6.40 -9.22 5.35
N ASP A 35 -6.64 -7.93 5.15
CA ASP A 35 -7.26 -7.41 3.92
C ASP A 35 -6.56 -6.19 3.31
N THR A 36 -5.48 -5.76 3.97
CA THR A 36 -4.78 -4.52 3.65
C THR A 36 -3.31 -4.73 3.29
N LEU A 37 -2.89 -5.97 3.03
CA LEU A 37 -1.54 -6.27 2.59
C LEU A 37 -1.41 -6.17 1.06
N GLY A 38 -0.37 -5.49 0.62
CA GLY A 38 -0.07 -5.35 -0.80
C GLY A 38 1.39 -5.00 -1.04
N TYR A 39 1.79 -5.04 -2.30
CA TYR A 39 3.08 -4.50 -2.71
C TYR A 39 2.94 -3.00 -2.96
N ARG A 40 3.32 -2.17 -2.00
CA ARG A 40 3.38 -0.72 -2.17
C ARG A 40 4.35 -0.37 -3.29
N VAL A 41 3.90 0.41 -4.25
CA VAL A 41 4.73 1.03 -5.29
C VAL A 41 5.53 2.15 -4.63
N LEU A 42 6.87 2.07 -4.61
CA LEU A 42 7.73 3.11 -4.01
C LEU A 42 8.30 4.06 -5.06
N GLY A 43 8.69 3.51 -6.21
CA GLY A 43 9.35 4.26 -7.28
C GLY A 43 8.96 3.69 -8.63
N VAL A 44 8.74 4.57 -9.60
CA VAL A 44 8.44 4.21 -10.98
C VAL A 44 9.50 4.87 -11.88
N GLN A 45 10.25 4.05 -12.60
CA GLN A 45 11.26 4.56 -13.54
C GLN A 45 10.58 5.16 -14.77
N PRO A 46 11.08 6.29 -15.32
CA PRO A 46 10.58 6.86 -16.56
C PRO A 46 10.61 5.85 -17.72
N ASP A 47 9.65 5.95 -18.63
CA ASP A 47 9.54 5.12 -19.84
C ASP A 47 9.47 3.60 -19.59
N SER A 48 9.21 3.19 -18.34
CA SER A 48 9.07 1.79 -17.95
C SER A 48 7.65 1.24 -18.19
N PRO A 49 7.47 -0.10 -18.19
CA PRO A 49 6.13 -0.71 -18.21
C PRO A 49 5.23 -0.20 -17.07
N ALA A 50 5.77 -0.01 -15.86
CA ALA A 50 5.04 0.57 -14.74
C ALA A 50 4.61 2.02 -14.99
N SER A 51 5.48 2.83 -15.59
CA SER A 51 5.14 4.21 -15.96
C SER A 51 4.08 4.25 -17.05
N ALA A 52 4.18 3.38 -18.06
CA ALA A 52 3.22 3.31 -19.16
C ALA A 52 1.82 2.88 -18.69
N ALA A 53 1.75 2.02 -17.67
CA ALA A 53 0.51 1.61 -17.02
C ALA A 53 -0.06 2.64 -16.03
N GLY A 54 0.66 3.75 -15.79
CA GLY A 54 0.21 4.81 -14.90
C GLY A 54 0.21 4.40 -13.43
N LEU A 55 1.20 3.59 -13.00
CA LEU A 55 1.44 3.38 -11.57
C LEU A 55 1.94 4.67 -10.93
N VAL A 56 1.41 4.96 -9.74
CA VAL A 56 1.68 6.16 -8.95
C VAL A 56 2.44 5.76 -7.71
N SER A 57 3.67 6.28 -7.59
CA SER A 57 4.51 6.04 -6.42
C SER A 57 3.82 6.42 -5.11
N PHE A 58 4.11 5.60 -4.10
CA PHE A 58 3.62 5.57 -2.73
C PHE A 58 2.12 5.37 -2.53
N PHE A 59 1.29 5.90 -3.43
CA PHE A 59 -0.16 5.81 -3.32
C PHE A 59 -0.72 4.48 -3.83
N ASP A 60 -0.08 3.88 -4.82
CA ASP A 60 -0.53 2.60 -5.36
C ASP A 60 0.03 1.40 -4.59
N PHE A 61 -0.81 0.39 -4.46
CA PHE A 61 -0.49 -0.95 -4.00
C PHE A 61 -0.92 -1.95 -5.07
N LEU A 62 -0.01 -2.85 -5.44
CA LEU A 62 -0.36 -4.02 -6.25
C LEU A 62 -0.92 -5.08 -5.30
N VAL A 63 -2.18 -5.44 -5.49
CA VAL A 63 -2.91 -6.33 -4.58
C VAL A 63 -3.38 -7.62 -5.25
N GLY A 64 -3.54 -7.62 -6.58
CA GLY A 64 -3.96 -8.80 -7.34
C GLY A 64 -3.42 -8.84 -8.77
N CYS A 65 -3.47 -10.02 -9.38
CA CYS A 65 -3.09 -10.29 -10.76
C CYS A 65 -4.00 -11.37 -11.38
N ASP A 66 -4.46 -11.16 -12.61
CA ASP A 66 -5.28 -12.11 -13.41
C ASP A 66 -6.47 -12.69 -12.61
N GLY A 67 -7.18 -11.82 -11.88
CA GLY A 67 -8.35 -12.18 -11.06
C GLY A 67 -8.04 -12.88 -9.73
N ARG A 68 -6.77 -12.91 -9.30
CA ARG A 68 -6.33 -13.52 -8.03
C ARG A 68 -5.60 -12.50 -7.16
N MET A 69 -5.83 -12.53 -5.85
CA MET A 69 -5.05 -11.74 -4.90
C MET A 69 -3.61 -12.23 -4.84
N LEU A 70 -2.65 -11.32 -4.67
CA LEU A 70 -1.23 -11.64 -4.59
C LEU A 70 -0.83 -12.16 -3.22
N LEU A 71 -1.54 -11.74 -2.18
CA LEU A 71 -1.25 -12.04 -0.80
C LEU A 71 -2.56 -12.37 -0.11
N GLY A 72 -2.45 -13.07 1.01
CA GLY A 72 -3.58 -13.12 1.92
C GLY A 72 -4.65 -14.18 1.56
N ARG A 73 -4.33 -15.12 0.68
CA ARG A 73 -5.28 -16.15 0.25
C ARG A 73 -4.97 -17.47 0.94
N SER A 74 -5.99 -18.06 1.56
CA SER A 74 -5.95 -19.45 2.00
C SER A 74 -6.65 -20.35 0.98
N VAL A 75 -5.96 -21.38 0.50
CA VAL A 75 -6.50 -22.38 -0.44
C VAL A 75 -6.07 -23.78 -0.04
N ASP A 76 -6.91 -24.78 -0.33
CA ASP A 76 -6.56 -26.20 -0.14
C ASP A 76 -5.63 -26.71 -1.26
N ASP A 77 -5.11 -27.94 -1.11
CA ASP A 77 -4.29 -28.63 -2.11
C ASP A 77 -4.95 -28.73 -3.50
N ASP A 78 -6.28 -28.62 -3.57
CA ASP A 78 -7.08 -28.66 -4.80
C ASP A 78 -7.36 -27.25 -5.39
N GLY A 79 -6.89 -26.18 -4.72
CA GLY A 79 -7.00 -24.79 -5.14
C GLY A 79 -8.34 -24.11 -4.82
N ASN A 80 -9.15 -24.67 -3.92
CA ASN A 80 -10.39 -24.07 -3.44
C ASN A 80 -10.13 -23.13 -2.26
N ASP A 81 -10.88 -22.04 -2.18
CA ASP A 81 -10.76 -21.09 -1.06
C ASP A 81 -11.08 -21.77 0.28
N LEU A 82 -10.16 -21.62 1.23
CA LEU A 82 -10.30 -22.08 2.60
C LEU A 82 -10.92 -20.99 3.48
N PRO A 83 -11.42 -21.37 4.67
CA PRO A 83 -11.79 -20.40 5.70
C PRO A 83 -10.63 -19.46 6.06
N GLU A 84 -10.96 -18.22 6.38
CA GLU A 84 -10.01 -17.15 6.72
C GLU A 84 -9.13 -17.47 7.95
N ASP A 85 -9.58 -18.37 8.83
CA ASP A 85 -8.86 -18.82 10.03
C ASP A 85 -7.90 -20.01 9.79
N SER A 86 -7.75 -20.45 8.54
CA SER A 86 -6.80 -21.52 8.22
C SER A 86 -5.35 -21.03 8.26
N GLU A 87 -4.43 -21.87 8.77
CA GLU A 87 -2.99 -21.55 8.88
C GLU A 87 -2.24 -21.58 7.54
N GLU A 88 -2.93 -21.86 6.43
CA GLU A 88 -2.36 -22.05 5.10
C GLU A 88 -2.49 -20.74 4.29
N TRP A 89 -1.38 -20.00 4.16
CA TRP A 89 -1.27 -18.80 3.33
C TRP A 89 -0.52 -19.16 2.06
N ASP A 90 -1.15 -19.11 0.89
CA ASP A 90 -0.50 -19.28 -0.40
C ASP A 90 -0.26 -17.91 -1.05
N ASP A 91 0.78 -17.23 -0.56
CA ASP A 91 1.23 -15.98 -1.15
C ASP A 91 1.83 -16.23 -2.54
N VAL A 92 1.42 -15.42 -3.51
CA VAL A 92 1.99 -15.48 -4.86
C VAL A 92 3.44 -15.00 -4.80
N ASP A 93 4.38 -15.84 -5.26
CA ASP A 93 5.76 -15.40 -5.57
C ASP A 93 5.70 -14.45 -6.77
N PHE A 94 5.41 -13.18 -6.48
CA PHE A 94 5.22 -12.14 -7.47
C PHE A 94 6.47 -11.96 -8.35
N PRO A 95 7.71 -11.97 -7.82
CA PRO A 95 8.92 -12.03 -8.64
C PRO A 95 8.96 -13.20 -9.62
N ALA A 96 8.57 -14.42 -9.22
CA ALA A 96 8.50 -15.56 -10.13
C ALA A 96 7.41 -15.39 -11.20
N LEU A 97 6.21 -14.95 -10.80
CA LEU A 97 5.09 -14.65 -11.72
C LEU A 97 5.51 -13.70 -12.84
N LEU A 98 6.25 -12.63 -12.49
CA LEU A 98 6.76 -11.66 -13.47
C LEU A 98 7.77 -12.28 -14.43
N ARG A 99 8.67 -13.14 -13.96
CA ARG A 99 9.67 -13.84 -14.79
C ARG A 99 8.99 -14.79 -15.78
N ASP A 100 7.96 -15.49 -15.34
CA ASP A 100 7.23 -16.46 -16.17
C ASP A 100 6.30 -15.78 -17.18
N SER A 101 6.00 -14.50 -16.96
CA SER A 101 5.07 -13.72 -17.79
C SER A 101 5.75 -12.68 -18.68
N VAL A 102 7.06 -12.78 -18.90
CA VAL A 102 7.79 -11.86 -19.79
C VAL A 102 7.19 -11.88 -21.19
N GLY A 103 6.84 -10.68 -21.69
CA GLY A 103 6.21 -10.47 -23.00
C GLY A 103 4.71 -10.79 -23.05
N ARG A 104 4.09 -11.20 -21.93
CA ARG A 104 2.66 -11.41 -21.80
C ARG A 104 2.03 -10.27 -20.98
N GLU A 105 0.82 -9.89 -21.35
CA GLU A 105 0.01 -8.96 -20.56
C GLU A 105 -0.48 -9.63 -19.28
N LEU A 106 -0.34 -8.92 -18.17
CA LEU A 106 -0.88 -9.24 -16.85
C LEU A 106 -1.91 -8.17 -16.49
N GLU A 107 -3.10 -8.60 -16.08
CA GLU A 107 -4.10 -7.69 -15.54
C GLU A 107 -3.88 -7.54 -14.03
N MET A 108 -3.44 -6.36 -13.61
CA MET A 108 -3.11 -6.08 -12.22
C MET A 108 -4.23 -5.30 -11.54
N LEU A 109 -4.62 -5.74 -10.35
CA LEU A 109 -5.48 -4.98 -9.45
C LEU A 109 -4.62 -4.05 -8.61
N VAL A 110 -4.94 -2.76 -8.66
CA VAL A 110 -4.23 -1.69 -7.97
C VAL A 110 -5.16 -0.98 -7.00
N TRP A 111 -4.79 -0.93 -5.73
CA TRP A 111 -5.43 -0.08 -4.72
C TRP A 111 -4.70 1.25 -4.61
N ASN A 112 -5.42 2.37 -4.67
CA ASN A 112 -4.84 3.70 -4.47
C ASN A 112 -5.30 4.30 -3.14
N ILE A 113 -4.36 4.53 -2.21
CA ILE A 113 -4.69 5.05 -0.87
C ILE A 113 -5.11 6.53 -0.87
N LYS A 114 -4.70 7.32 -1.87
CA LYS A 114 -5.04 8.75 -1.95
C LYS A 114 -6.48 8.95 -2.39
N SER A 115 -6.94 8.18 -3.37
CA SER A 115 -8.34 8.22 -3.84
C SER A 115 -9.26 7.25 -3.11
N GLN A 116 -8.72 6.28 -2.36
CA GLN A 116 -9.45 5.18 -1.73
C GLN A 116 -10.26 4.37 -2.77
N THR A 117 -9.65 4.09 -3.92
CA THR A 117 -10.30 3.36 -5.02
C THR A 117 -9.39 2.30 -5.60
N GLN A 118 -10.00 1.24 -6.14
CA GLN A 118 -9.31 0.24 -6.94
C GLN A 118 -9.41 0.50 -8.44
N ARG A 119 -8.43 0.03 -9.20
CA ARG A 119 -8.46 0.01 -10.66
C ARG A 119 -7.68 -1.17 -11.23
N LEU A 120 -8.07 -1.62 -12.41
CA LEU A 120 -7.30 -2.58 -13.19
C LEU A 120 -6.31 -1.84 -14.10
N VAL A 121 -5.07 -2.32 -14.16
CA VAL A 121 -4.05 -1.85 -15.09
C VAL A 121 -3.40 -3.03 -15.80
N THR A 122 -3.03 -2.85 -17.06
CA THR A 122 -2.30 -3.88 -17.82
C THR A 122 -0.80 -3.63 -17.71
N LEU A 123 -0.06 -4.62 -17.23
CA LEU A 123 1.41 -4.60 -17.20
C LEU A 123 1.97 -5.67 -18.12
N THR A 124 3.03 -5.34 -18.86
CA THR A 124 3.79 -6.31 -19.67
C THR A 124 5.23 -6.36 -19.16
N PRO A 125 5.61 -7.40 -18.40
CA PRO A 125 6.99 -7.58 -17.96
C PRO A 125 7.92 -7.70 -19.18
N SER A 126 9.04 -6.97 -19.17
CA SER A 126 9.93 -6.89 -20.33
C SER A 126 11.39 -6.74 -19.92
N ASN A 127 12.28 -7.39 -20.67
CA ASN A 127 13.74 -7.18 -20.58
C ASN A 127 14.26 -6.13 -21.57
N ALA A 128 13.39 -5.61 -22.46
CA ALA A 128 13.80 -4.85 -23.64
C ALA A 128 13.59 -3.32 -23.52
N TRP A 129 13.02 -2.84 -22.41
CA TRP A 129 12.69 -1.42 -22.24
C TRP A 129 13.89 -0.55 -21.80
N GLY A 130 15.04 -1.16 -21.47
CA GLY A 130 16.32 -0.46 -21.29
C GLY A 130 16.66 0.02 -19.88
N GLY A 131 15.77 -0.16 -18.90
CA GLY A 131 16.05 0.15 -17.49
C GLY A 131 16.21 -1.09 -16.60
N THR A 132 16.06 -0.91 -15.28
CA THR A 132 16.30 -1.96 -14.29
C THR A 132 15.03 -2.71 -13.92
N GLY A 133 15.07 -4.05 -14.01
CA GLY A 133 13.97 -4.93 -13.66
C GLY A 133 12.96 -5.10 -14.79
N LEU A 134 11.95 -5.96 -14.58
CA LEU A 134 11.00 -6.33 -15.63
C LEU A 134 9.90 -5.27 -15.86
N LEU A 135 9.60 -4.47 -14.85
CA LEU A 135 8.55 -3.46 -14.88
C LEU A 135 9.05 -2.02 -14.64
N GLY A 136 10.31 -1.86 -14.21
CA GLY A 136 10.84 -0.56 -13.80
C GLY A 136 10.19 0.01 -12.54
N VAL A 137 9.70 -0.86 -11.66
CA VAL A 137 9.06 -0.48 -10.39
C VAL A 137 9.89 -0.95 -9.20
N THR A 138 9.99 -0.13 -8.17
CA THR A 138 10.45 -0.52 -6.84
C THR A 138 9.23 -0.76 -5.98
N ILE A 139 9.14 -1.92 -5.34
CA ILE A 139 8.01 -2.31 -4.49
C ILE A 139 8.48 -2.77 -3.12
N ARG A 140 7.56 -2.73 -2.14
CA ARG A 140 7.76 -3.31 -0.81
C ARG A 140 6.44 -3.91 -0.32
N LEU A 141 6.50 -5.07 0.31
CA LEU A 141 5.36 -5.58 1.08
C LEU A 141 5.02 -4.61 2.21
N ASP A 142 3.80 -4.11 2.22
CA ASP A 142 3.37 -3.14 3.22
C ASP A 142 1.87 -3.26 3.47
N ASP A 143 1.46 -2.73 4.61
CA ASP A 143 0.07 -2.65 5.04
C ASP A 143 -0.47 -1.25 4.68
N TYR A 144 -1.54 -1.21 3.88
CA TYR A 144 -2.23 0.03 3.52
C TYR A 144 -3.33 0.44 4.48
N ALA A 145 -3.58 -0.30 5.56
CA ALA A 145 -4.47 0.13 6.64
C ALA A 145 -3.97 1.47 7.20
N GLU A 146 -4.83 2.48 7.19
CA GLU A 146 -4.56 3.83 7.72
C GLU A 146 -3.29 4.48 7.15
N ALA A 147 -2.87 4.09 5.94
CA ALA A 147 -1.62 4.59 5.34
C ALA A 147 -1.64 6.10 5.05
N ASP A 148 -2.82 6.70 4.96
CA ASP A 148 -3.06 8.13 4.80
C ASP A 148 -2.91 8.93 6.11
N GLU A 149 -3.10 8.30 7.26
CA GLU A 149 -2.93 8.93 8.58
C GLU A 149 -1.46 8.93 9.05
N ARG A 150 -0.62 8.13 8.39
CA ARG A 150 0.73 7.76 8.77
C ARG A 150 1.79 8.56 8.00
N LEU A 151 1.79 9.89 8.11
CA LEU A 151 2.67 10.77 7.33
C LEU A 151 3.56 11.69 8.18
N VAL A 152 4.84 11.78 7.84
CA VAL A 152 5.79 12.70 8.48
C VAL A 152 6.04 13.92 7.59
N ARG A 153 5.48 15.07 7.96
CA ARG A 153 5.63 16.32 7.18
C ARG A 153 6.87 17.11 7.59
N VAL A 154 7.59 17.64 6.60
CA VAL A 154 8.68 18.60 6.82
C VAL A 154 8.06 19.96 7.14
N LEU A 155 8.24 20.45 8.38
CA LEU A 155 7.62 21.71 8.81
C LEU A 155 8.50 22.93 8.55
N SER A 156 9.82 22.78 8.76
CA SER A 156 10.79 23.85 8.58
C SER A 156 12.14 23.25 8.28
N VAL A 157 12.99 23.99 7.56
CA VAL A 157 14.32 23.55 7.15
C VAL A 157 15.31 24.67 7.44
N GLU A 158 16.22 24.41 8.37
CA GLU A 158 17.25 25.38 8.78
C GLU A 158 18.36 25.50 7.74
N HIS A 159 18.84 26.72 7.50
CA HIS A 159 19.89 26.96 6.51
C HIS A 159 21.19 26.24 6.89
N GLY A 160 21.76 25.49 5.94
CA GLY A 160 22.97 24.70 6.17
C GLY A 160 22.76 23.42 6.98
N SER A 161 21.52 23.09 7.35
CA SER A 161 21.18 21.81 7.98
C SER A 161 21.34 20.64 7.01
N PRO A 162 21.45 19.39 7.51
CA PRO A 162 21.38 18.20 6.67
C PRO A 162 20.16 18.15 5.75
N ALA A 163 19.00 18.59 6.26
CA ALA A 163 17.76 18.67 5.49
C ALA A 163 17.85 19.68 4.34
N ALA A 164 18.44 20.86 4.57
CA ALA A 164 18.66 21.87 3.53
C ALA A 164 19.62 21.38 2.45
N ILE A 165 20.73 20.73 2.86
CA ILE A 165 21.72 20.19 1.93
C ILE A 165 21.11 19.08 1.07
N ALA A 166 20.24 18.26 1.67
CA ALA A 166 19.50 17.21 0.96
C ALA A 166 18.39 17.76 0.04
N GLY A 167 18.07 19.05 0.13
CA GLY A 167 17.04 19.68 -0.69
C GLY A 167 15.61 19.33 -0.26
N LEU A 168 15.38 19.15 1.05
CA LEU A 168 14.04 19.07 1.60
C LEU A 168 13.38 20.45 1.60
N GLU A 169 12.12 20.50 1.20
CA GLU A 169 11.31 21.70 1.10
C GLU A 169 10.34 21.77 2.29
N PRO A 170 10.31 22.87 3.05
CA PRO A 170 9.37 23.03 4.14
C PRO A 170 7.94 23.08 3.60
N ASP A 171 7.00 22.61 4.42
CA ASP A 171 5.56 22.54 4.18
C ASP A 171 5.10 21.58 3.09
N ASP A 172 5.82 21.50 1.97
CA ASP A 172 5.40 20.73 0.80
C ASP A 172 5.92 19.29 0.79
N ASP A 173 7.03 19.00 1.50
CA ASP A 173 7.59 17.66 1.56
C ASP A 173 7.03 16.80 2.70
N TYR A 174 6.76 15.54 2.36
CA TYR A 174 6.34 14.48 3.26
C TYR A 174 7.31 13.31 3.15
N LEU A 175 7.93 12.94 4.27
CA LEU A 175 8.86 11.84 4.38
C LEU A 175 8.06 10.54 4.54
N LEU A 176 8.24 9.65 3.58
CA LEU A 176 7.43 8.44 3.43
C LEU A 176 8.10 7.21 4.04
N GLY A 177 9.43 7.20 4.06
CA GLY A 177 10.23 6.08 4.53
C GLY A 177 11.52 5.90 3.75
N THR A 178 12.13 4.72 3.94
CA THR A 178 13.24 4.19 3.16
C THR A 178 12.76 3.02 2.29
N ALA A 179 13.68 2.39 1.56
CA ALA A 179 13.40 1.13 0.85
C ALA A 179 12.94 0.00 1.80
N SER A 180 13.34 0.03 3.08
CA SER A 180 13.08 -1.04 4.05
C SER A 180 12.10 -0.66 5.15
N VAL A 181 11.87 0.64 5.41
CA VAL A 181 11.07 1.11 6.55
C VAL A 181 10.05 2.14 6.07
N SER A 182 8.77 1.95 6.37
CA SER A 182 7.74 2.99 6.23
C SER A 182 7.79 3.91 7.44
N PHE A 183 7.66 5.23 7.26
CA PHE A 183 7.50 6.12 8.40
C PHE A 183 6.03 6.26 8.74
N ARG A 184 5.61 5.71 9.88
CA ARG A 184 4.23 5.83 10.37
C ARG A 184 4.07 7.01 11.32
N ASN A 185 5.17 7.41 11.96
CA ASN A 185 5.25 8.49 12.91
C ASN A 185 6.69 9.04 12.97
N ASP A 186 6.88 10.07 13.79
CA ASP A 186 8.18 10.70 14.03
C ASP A 186 9.19 9.76 14.72
N SER A 187 8.75 8.77 15.50
CA SER A 187 9.62 7.78 16.13
C SER A 187 10.31 6.88 15.10
N ASP A 188 9.59 6.45 14.05
CA ASP A 188 10.18 5.65 12.96
C ASP A 188 11.26 6.43 12.22
N LEU A 189 10.96 7.68 11.86
CA LEU A 189 11.94 8.60 11.28
C LEU A 189 13.14 8.75 12.21
N ALA A 190 12.91 9.04 13.49
CA ALA A 190 13.97 9.24 14.46
C ALA A 190 14.86 8.00 14.61
N SER A 191 14.29 6.79 14.54
CA SER A 191 15.08 5.56 14.54
C SER A 191 15.98 5.48 13.31
N VAL A 192 15.41 5.65 12.12
CA VAL A 192 16.19 5.61 10.88
C VAL A 192 17.30 6.66 10.85
N LEU A 193 17.04 7.87 11.33
CA LEU A 193 18.06 8.93 11.41
C LEU A 193 19.18 8.56 12.39
N ARG A 194 18.86 8.00 13.56
CA ARG A 194 19.87 7.55 14.55
C ARG A 194 20.70 6.40 14.00
N ASP A 195 20.05 5.42 13.39
CA ASP A 195 20.71 4.23 12.83
C ASP A 195 21.61 4.58 11.64
N ASN A 196 21.40 5.73 11.01
CA ASN A 196 22.19 6.24 9.89
C ASN A 196 23.00 7.50 10.23
N ALA A 197 23.31 7.72 11.51
CA ALA A 197 24.17 8.83 11.92
C ALA A 197 25.50 8.83 11.14
N ASP A 198 25.84 9.99 10.58
CA ASP A 198 27.01 10.27 9.75
C ASP A 198 27.13 9.37 8.50
N ARG A 199 26.02 8.79 8.04
CA ARG A 199 25.91 7.97 6.82
C ARG A 199 24.78 8.46 5.94
N VAL A 200 24.93 8.29 4.63
CA VAL A 200 23.84 8.63 3.69
C VAL A 200 22.72 7.59 3.82
N VAL A 201 21.49 8.07 3.93
CA VAL A 201 20.26 7.29 3.83
C VAL A 201 19.38 7.87 2.74
N GLU A 202 18.81 7.00 1.91
CA GLU A 202 17.85 7.37 0.88
C GLU A 202 16.43 7.38 1.45
N LEU A 203 15.80 8.54 1.38
CA LEU A 203 14.42 8.77 1.81
C LEU A 203 13.52 8.92 0.58
N TYR A 204 12.37 8.24 0.61
CA TYR A 204 11.29 8.52 -0.32
C TYR A 204 10.52 9.73 0.20
N VAL A 205 10.40 10.76 -0.63
CA VAL A 205 9.81 12.05 -0.28
C VAL A 205 8.73 12.41 -1.28
N TYR A 206 7.49 12.55 -0.81
CA TYR A 206 6.39 13.09 -1.61
C TYR A 206 6.37 14.61 -1.48
N ASN A 207 6.28 15.31 -2.61
CA ASN A 207 6.10 16.75 -2.63
C ASN A 207 4.69 17.09 -3.14
N THR A 208 3.91 17.82 -2.34
CA THR A 208 2.52 18.18 -2.66
C THR A 208 2.40 19.14 -3.83
N LYS A 209 3.40 20.00 -4.04
CA LYS A 209 3.38 21.02 -5.09
C LYS A 209 3.66 20.45 -6.47
N SER A 210 4.60 19.52 -6.58
CA SER A 210 4.86 18.80 -7.83
C SER A 210 3.99 17.57 -8.02
N ASP A 211 3.34 17.07 -6.95
CA ASP A 211 2.59 15.80 -6.91
C ASP A 211 3.45 14.60 -7.34
N VAL A 212 4.70 14.55 -6.85
CA VAL A 212 5.71 13.55 -7.24
C VAL A 212 6.42 13.00 -6.01
N VAL A 213 6.73 11.70 -6.04
CA VAL A 213 7.65 11.06 -5.10
C VAL A 213 9.06 11.06 -5.68
N ARG A 214 10.03 11.56 -4.91
CA ARG A 214 11.46 11.55 -5.27
C ARG A 214 12.30 10.88 -4.19
N VAL A 215 13.45 10.35 -4.59
CA VAL A 215 14.45 9.83 -3.65
C VAL A 215 15.39 10.97 -3.26
N VAL A 216 15.54 11.20 -1.95
CA VAL A 216 16.40 12.22 -1.36
C VAL A 216 17.51 11.53 -0.57
N ALA A 217 18.77 11.81 -0.93
CA ALA A 217 19.92 11.36 -0.17
C ALA A 217 20.17 12.32 1.01
N LEU A 218 19.84 11.88 2.23
CA LEU A 218 20.06 12.63 3.46
C LEU A 218 21.26 12.04 4.22
N MET A 219 22.14 12.87 4.76
CA MET A 219 23.16 12.44 5.70
C MET A 219 22.85 13.00 7.10
N PRO A 220 22.15 12.25 7.96
CA PRO A 220 21.86 12.70 9.32
C PRO A 220 23.15 12.88 10.09
N THR A 221 23.32 13.99 10.79
CA THR A 221 24.47 14.20 11.67
C THR A 221 24.05 15.10 12.82
N LEU A 222 24.70 14.97 13.98
CA LEU A 222 24.58 15.90 15.09
C LEU A 222 25.66 17.00 15.04
N SER A 223 26.66 16.84 14.18
CA SER A 223 27.84 17.71 14.10
C SER A 223 27.61 18.99 13.29
N TRP A 224 26.42 19.19 12.72
CA TRP A 224 26.10 20.34 11.87
C TRP A 224 25.91 21.66 12.62
N GLY A 225 25.95 21.64 13.96
CA GLY A 225 25.89 22.85 14.78
C GLY A 225 24.49 23.44 14.99
N GLY A 226 23.44 22.67 14.66
CA GLY A 226 22.07 23.00 15.02
C GLY A 226 21.83 22.99 16.53
N ARG A 227 20.74 23.64 16.95
CA ARG A 227 20.27 23.67 18.35
C ARG A 227 19.36 22.50 18.67
#